data_AF-A0A6B1DPZ4-F1
#
_entry.id   AF-A0A6B1DPZ4-F1
#
_cell.length_a   1.000
_cell.length_b   1.000
_cell.length_c   1.000
_cell.angle_alpha   90.00
_cell.angle_beta   90.00
_cell.angle_gamma   90.00
#
_symmetry.space_group_name_H-M   'P 1'
#
loop_
_entity.id
_entity.type
_entity.pdbx_description
1 polymer ?
#
loop_
_entity_poly.entity_id
_entity_poly.type
_entity_poly.pdbx_seq_one_letter_code
_entity_poly.pdbx_strand_id
1 'polypeptide(L)'
;MRMWPIADTLPRHPRQCSKIVDMDHITKPVSDVDAVVKPDTEVSVPAQGNGLATNFEPGTATPRSPAAVPNGGKVSSAWWDHIKALDHYDPAYPYDPRHVYGPDWTDDDAYGKDGVTFMATPAHQTSVHGCRDEAQRRLGRGHVFQERCLGLPDLGVPNTNRYARSGQIIPDVFIQEHPRLNERRHEVAYDPDNPILFVLEVLSESTFHHDLEPKVEIYQAMGVREFWRYDPEQWYRKEGEPRLWGLRLSAEGAYEAIEPVRHEDEQPVYRSDVLGEFRMLDEGEDIHTLQTWDGERGVWLDPIRAGDLAADEARQTAVQETAARTRVETKLETRMTDTLVLLKRLTALGNLEPHVPDTLATAWQRAGKVPDAAEVADVLLGAKDWTSLLPPDDSRP
;
A
#
# COMPACT_ATOMS: atom_id res chain seq x y z
N MET A 1 -48.84 18.35 20.25
CA MET A 1 -48.35 19.51 21.02
C MET A 1 -47.59 19.00 22.25
N ARG A 2 -46.30 18.73 22.10
CA ARG A 2 -45.33 18.51 23.19
C ARG A 2 -44.00 19.06 22.68
N MET A 3 -43.55 20.14 23.30
CA MET A 3 -42.27 20.80 23.04
C MET A 3 -41.15 20.05 23.78
N TRP A 4 -40.02 19.88 23.11
CA TRP A 4 -38.73 19.55 23.72
C TRP A 4 -37.82 20.79 23.67
N PRO A 5 -37.03 21.08 24.71
CA PRO A 5 -36.10 22.20 24.70
C PRO A 5 -34.78 21.82 24.03
N ILE A 6 -34.29 22.70 23.15
CA ILE A 6 -32.94 22.65 22.58
C ILE A 6 -32.02 23.39 23.55
N ALA A 7 -30.99 22.71 24.04
CA ALA A 7 -29.94 23.30 24.87
C ALA A 7 -28.68 23.61 24.03
N ASP A 8 -28.26 24.87 24.11
CA ASP A 8 -26.91 25.43 24.20
C ASP A 8 -25.76 24.92 23.31
N THR A 9 -25.48 25.76 22.33
CA THR A 9 -24.18 26.32 21.90
C THR A 9 -22.91 25.91 22.66
N LEU A 10 -21.96 25.33 21.90
CA LEU A 10 -20.52 25.35 22.21
C LEU A 10 -19.79 26.38 21.32
N PRO A 11 -18.75 27.08 21.83
CA PRO A 11 -18.05 28.11 21.07
C PRO A 11 -17.03 27.49 20.10
N ARG A 12 -17.07 27.93 18.83
CA ARG A 12 -15.99 27.68 17.86
C ARG A 12 -14.86 28.68 18.08
N HIS A 13 -13.68 28.18 18.40
CA HIS A 13 -12.44 28.96 18.31
C HIS A 13 -12.05 29.17 16.84
N PRO A 14 -11.73 30.40 16.39
CA PRO A 14 -11.12 30.62 15.08
C PRO A 14 -9.63 30.26 15.14
N ARG A 15 -9.19 29.35 14.26
CA ARG A 15 -7.76 29.15 13.96
C ARG A 15 -7.26 30.39 13.23
N GLN A 16 -6.27 31.06 13.82
CA GLN A 16 -5.52 32.14 13.19
C GLN A 16 -4.70 31.56 12.02
N CYS A 17 -4.96 32.06 10.81
CA CYS A 17 -4.04 31.90 9.68
C CYS A 17 -2.81 32.76 9.92
N SER A 18 -1.66 32.12 10.11
CA SER A 18 -0.36 32.76 10.09
C SER A 18 -0.10 33.37 8.72
N LYS A 19 0.28 34.64 8.71
CA LYS A 19 0.65 35.40 7.53
C LYS A 19 1.89 34.78 6.88
N ILE A 20 1.80 34.53 5.57
CA ILE A 20 2.94 34.40 4.67
C ILE A 20 3.69 35.74 4.72
N VAL A 21 4.96 35.68 5.11
CA VAL A 21 5.89 36.81 4.98
C VAL A 21 6.60 36.63 3.65
N ASP A 22 6.32 37.53 2.72
CA ASP A 22 7.13 37.75 1.52
C ASP A 22 8.56 38.11 1.96
N MET A 23 9.52 37.26 1.57
CA MET A 23 10.94 37.62 1.57
C MET A 23 11.38 37.87 0.13
N ASP A 24 11.30 39.12 -0.26
CA ASP A 24 11.96 39.65 -1.44
C ASP A 24 13.46 39.92 -1.17
N HIS A 25 14.27 39.50 -2.14
CA HIS A 25 15.54 40.12 -2.58
C HIS A 25 16.75 40.11 -1.65
N ILE A 26 17.74 39.23 -1.93
CA ILE A 26 19.15 39.61 -2.08
C ILE A 26 19.82 38.71 -3.14
N THR A 27 19.88 39.16 -4.40
CA THR A 27 20.86 38.68 -5.39
C THR A 27 22.16 39.47 -5.21
N LYS A 28 23.26 38.77 -4.91
CA LYS A 28 24.63 39.28 -5.09
C LYS A 28 25.32 38.48 -6.20
N PRO A 29 26.00 39.14 -7.15
CA PRO A 29 26.80 38.44 -8.16
C PRO A 29 28.16 38.07 -7.56
N VAL A 30 28.60 36.84 -7.77
CA VAL A 30 30.01 36.47 -7.58
C VAL A 30 30.60 36.15 -8.94
N SER A 31 31.69 36.86 -9.16
CA SER A 31 32.61 36.93 -10.29
C SER A 31 33.12 35.60 -10.81
N ASP A 32 33.22 35.56 -12.15
CA ASP A 32 34.07 34.69 -12.95
C ASP A 32 35.49 34.61 -12.41
N VAL A 33 36.01 33.39 -12.29
CA VAL A 33 37.45 33.13 -12.36
C VAL A 33 37.66 31.88 -13.21
N ASP A 34 38.18 32.10 -14.41
CA ASP A 34 38.72 31.08 -15.29
C ASP A 34 39.88 30.33 -14.62
N ALA A 35 39.79 29.01 -14.57
CA ALA A 35 40.95 28.14 -14.37
C ALA A 35 40.86 26.94 -15.31
N VAL A 36 41.58 27.08 -16.43
CA VAL A 36 41.92 26.03 -17.39
C VAL A 36 42.72 24.94 -16.67
N VAL A 37 42.20 23.73 -16.63
CA VAL A 37 42.97 22.52 -16.31
C VAL A 37 42.78 21.51 -17.45
N LYS A 38 43.89 21.12 -18.06
CA LYS A 38 43.99 20.10 -19.11
C LYS A 38 43.76 18.69 -18.54
N PRO A 39 43.29 17.74 -19.36
CA PRO A 39 43.04 16.38 -18.94
C PRO A 39 44.33 15.57 -19.02
N ASP A 40 44.56 14.71 -18.04
CA ASP A 40 45.29 13.46 -18.21
C ASP A 40 45.07 12.62 -16.95
N THR A 41 44.54 11.41 -17.15
CA THR A 41 44.91 10.13 -16.51
C THR A 41 43.65 9.28 -16.42
N GLU A 42 43.44 8.42 -17.43
CA GLU A 42 42.62 7.21 -17.29
C GLU A 42 43.23 6.35 -16.19
N VAL A 43 42.59 6.32 -15.02
CA VAL A 43 42.84 5.32 -13.99
C VAL A 43 41.74 4.28 -14.11
N SER A 44 42.08 3.11 -14.65
CA SER A 44 41.25 1.91 -14.58
C SER A 44 40.95 1.61 -13.11
N VAL A 45 39.68 1.70 -12.73
CA VAL A 45 39.17 1.21 -11.46
C VAL A 45 39.02 -0.31 -11.59
N PRO A 46 39.75 -1.14 -10.82
CA PRO A 46 39.44 -2.56 -10.76
C PRO A 46 38.12 -2.75 -10.00
N ALA A 47 37.27 -3.63 -10.51
CA ALA A 47 36.09 -4.11 -9.82
C ALA A 47 36.47 -4.57 -8.40
N GLN A 48 36.03 -3.82 -7.39
CA GLN A 48 36.06 -4.23 -6.00
C GLN A 48 35.09 -5.39 -5.85
N GLY A 49 35.60 -6.61 -5.98
CA GLY A 49 34.94 -7.76 -5.38
C GLY A 49 34.92 -7.55 -3.88
N ASN A 50 33.74 -7.23 -3.33
CA ASN A 50 33.46 -7.30 -1.90
C ASN A 50 33.50 -8.76 -1.44
N GLY A 51 34.70 -9.31 -1.36
CA GLY A 51 34.98 -10.50 -0.57
C GLY A 51 34.96 -10.10 0.90
N LEU A 52 33.77 -9.97 1.46
CA LEU A 52 33.57 -9.90 2.91
C LEU A 52 33.88 -11.28 3.47
N ALA A 53 35.16 -11.52 3.79
CA ALA A 53 35.54 -12.57 4.71
C ALA A 53 35.11 -12.13 6.12
N THR A 54 33.86 -12.39 6.49
CA THR A 54 33.41 -12.29 7.88
C THR A 54 33.93 -13.51 8.63
N ASN A 55 35.15 -13.40 9.17
CA ASN A 55 35.63 -14.28 10.23
C ASN A 55 34.91 -13.94 11.54
N PHE A 56 33.62 -14.23 11.64
CA PHE A 56 32.85 -14.36 12.88
C PHE A 56 31.50 -14.98 12.49
N GLU A 57 31.35 -16.30 12.62
CA GLU A 57 30.06 -16.84 13.09
C GLU A 57 30.03 -16.46 14.59
N PRO A 58 29.19 -15.51 15.04
CA PRO A 58 28.90 -15.38 16.45
C PRO A 58 28.26 -16.70 16.86
N GLY A 59 28.96 -17.46 17.69
CA GLY A 59 28.60 -18.84 18.02
C GLY A 59 27.18 -18.95 18.55
N THR A 60 26.31 -19.56 17.75
CA THR A 60 25.19 -20.33 18.29
C THR A 60 25.80 -21.58 18.92
N ALA A 61 25.92 -21.57 20.25
CA ALA A 61 26.24 -22.75 21.03
C ALA A 61 25.12 -23.81 21.01
N THR A 62 24.16 -23.69 20.08
CA THR A 62 23.10 -24.67 19.90
C THR A 62 23.72 -25.96 19.33
N PRO A 63 23.60 -27.09 20.05
CA PRO A 63 24.02 -28.38 19.53
C PRO A 63 23.40 -28.63 18.14
N ARG A 64 24.10 -29.35 17.26
CA ARG A 64 23.48 -29.82 16.02
C ARG A 64 22.21 -30.59 16.37
N SER A 65 21.09 -30.23 15.72
CA SER A 65 19.82 -30.94 15.83
C SER A 65 20.07 -32.45 15.70
N PRO A 66 19.79 -33.24 16.74
CA PRO A 66 19.87 -34.69 16.64
C PRO A 66 18.86 -35.16 15.59
N ALA A 67 19.24 -36.17 14.80
CA ALA A 67 18.36 -36.72 13.78
C ALA A 67 17.03 -37.16 14.40
N ALA A 68 15.92 -36.89 13.69
CA ALA A 68 14.60 -37.36 14.08
C ALA A 68 14.62 -38.86 14.37
N VAL A 69 13.95 -39.28 15.43
CA VAL A 69 13.93 -40.68 15.85
C VAL A 69 12.99 -41.45 14.91
N PRO A 70 13.48 -42.42 14.12
CA PRO A 70 12.59 -43.20 13.27
C PRO A 70 11.60 -44.01 14.13
N ASN A 71 10.31 -43.84 13.83
CA ASN A 71 9.13 -44.55 14.35
C ASN A 71 9.31 -45.37 15.64
N GLY A 72 9.03 -44.73 16.79
CA GLY A 72 8.82 -45.42 18.07
C GLY A 72 10.10 -45.71 18.87
N GLY A 73 11.26 -45.21 18.43
CA GLY A 73 12.48 -45.23 19.25
C GLY A 73 12.33 -44.39 20.52
N LYS A 74 13.05 -44.77 21.59
CA LYS A 74 13.15 -43.93 22.79
C LYS A 74 13.90 -42.66 22.44
N VAL A 75 13.31 -41.52 22.77
CA VAL A 75 13.95 -40.21 22.67
C VAL A 75 15.22 -40.20 23.51
N SER A 76 16.35 -39.84 22.92
CA SER A 76 17.61 -39.75 23.65
C SER A 76 17.60 -38.56 24.60
N SER A 77 18.37 -38.62 25.69
CA SER A 77 18.56 -37.45 26.57
C SER A 77 19.11 -36.26 25.78
N ALA A 78 20.02 -36.51 24.83
CA ALA A 78 20.60 -35.49 23.97
C ALA A 78 19.55 -34.77 23.09
N TRP A 79 18.50 -35.46 22.65
CA TRP A 79 17.41 -34.81 21.91
C TRP A 79 16.60 -33.88 22.82
N TRP A 80 16.29 -34.29 24.04
CA TRP A 80 15.63 -33.42 25.01
C TRP A 80 16.51 -32.23 25.44
N ASP A 81 17.81 -32.45 25.59
CA ASP A 81 18.77 -31.38 25.90
C ASP A 81 18.83 -30.36 24.74
N HIS A 82 18.77 -30.83 23.49
CA HIS A 82 18.65 -29.98 22.31
C HIS A 82 17.36 -29.16 22.33
N ILE A 83 16.20 -29.81 22.51
CA ILE A 83 14.89 -29.13 22.56
C ILE A 83 14.85 -28.06 23.65
N LYS A 84 15.36 -28.36 24.84
CA LYS A 84 15.41 -27.40 25.97
C LYS A 84 16.41 -26.25 25.76
N ALA A 85 17.33 -26.39 24.81
CA ALA A 85 18.30 -25.36 24.46
C ALA A 85 17.81 -24.44 23.33
N LEU A 86 16.62 -24.69 22.77
CA LEU A 86 16.00 -23.80 21.78
C LEU A 86 15.41 -22.58 22.50
N ASP A 87 15.61 -21.39 21.93
CA ASP A 87 15.12 -20.13 22.51
C ASP A 87 13.58 -20.07 22.55
N HIS A 88 12.92 -20.89 21.73
CA HIS A 88 11.47 -21.03 21.68
C HIS A 88 10.95 -22.25 22.47
N TYR A 89 11.75 -22.84 23.36
CA TYR A 89 11.31 -24.00 24.14
C TYR A 89 10.07 -23.69 25.01
N ASP A 90 8.96 -24.36 24.73
CA ASP A 90 7.74 -24.36 25.53
C ASP A 90 7.59 -25.70 26.29
N PRO A 91 7.79 -25.72 27.63
CA PRO A 91 7.64 -26.94 28.42
C PRO A 91 6.21 -27.51 28.43
N ALA A 92 5.20 -26.74 28.01
CA ALA A 92 3.82 -27.21 27.89
C ALA A 92 3.52 -27.86 26.53
N TYR A 93 4.36 -27.66 25.51
CA TYR A 93 4.16 -28.24 24.20
C TYR A 93 4.59 -29.72 24.15
N PRO A 94 3.76 -30.63 23.60
CA PRO A 94 4.09 -32.05 23.51
C PRO A 94 5.01 -32.34 22.31
N TYR A 95 6.30 -31.97 22.39
CA TYR A 95 7.26 -32.19 21.31
C TYR A 95 7.28 -33.64 20.82
N ASP A 96 7.20 -33.81 19.50
CA ASP A 96 7.21 -35.09 18.83
C ASP A 96 8.59 -35.38 18.23
N PRO A 97 9.32 -36.40 18.69
CA PRO A 97 10.67 -36.73 18.23
C PRO A 97 10.77 -37.18 16.77
N ARG A 98 9.64 -37.34 16.08
CA ARG A 98 9.58 -37.56 14.63
C ARG A 98 9.83 -36.28 13.84
N HIS A 99 9.71 -35.14 14.50
CA HIS A 99 9.92 -33.82 13.93
C HIS A 99 11.30 -33.26 14.30
N VAL A 100 11.77 -32.35 13.45
CA VAL A 100 13.01 -31.61 13.63
C VAL A 100 12.66 -30.21 14.12
N TYR A 101 13.16 -29.85 15.30
CA TYR A 101 13.03 -28.50 15.85
C TYR A 101 14.40 -27.83 15.82
N GLY A 102 14.57 -26.84 14.96
CA GLY A 102 15.75 -25.98 14.92
C GLY A 102 15.56 -24.69 15.73
N PRO A 103 16.60 -23.86 15.86
CA PRO A 103 16.53 -22.56 16.56
C PRO A 103 15.43 -21.64 16.05
N ASP A 104 15.18 -21.67 14.74
CA ASP A 104 14.35 -20.75 14.00
C ASP A 104 13.37 -21.47 13.06
N TRP A 105 13.14 -22.78 13.23
CA TRP A 105 12.21 -23.52 12.38
C TRP A 105 11.81 -24.85 13.01
N THR A 106 10.75 -25.45 12.48
CA THR A 106 10.42 -26.85 12.71
C THR A 106 9.71 -27.43 11.49
N ASP A 107 9.73 -28.76 11.33
CA ASP A 107 8.83 -29.46 10.39
C ASP A 107 7.56 -29.99 11.10
N ASP A 108 7.36 -29.66 12.38
CA ASP A 108 6.13 -29.94 13.13
C ASP A 108 5.07 -28.86 12.87
N ASP A 109 4.17 -29.13 11.93
CA ASP A 109 3.03 -28.24 11.63
C ASP A 109 2.11 -27.98 12.84
N ALA A 110 2.12 -28.87 13.85
CA ALA A 110 1.33 -28.71 15.07
C ALA A 110 2.04 -27.83 16.10
N TYR A 111 3.35 -27.65 15.99
CA TYR A 111 4.14 -26.73 16.82
C TYR A 111 3.86 -25.34 16.30
N GLY A 112 2.76 -24.79 16.81
CA GLY A 112 2.02 -23.72 16.17
C GLY A 112 2.89 -22.54 15.74
N LYS A 113 2.33 -21.73 14.84
CA LYS A 113 2.87 -20.40 14.47
C LYS A 113 3.21 -19.53 15.69
N ASP A 114 2.60 -19.81 16.85
CA ASP A 114 2.81 -19.10 18.12
C ASP A 114 3.90 -19.72 19.02
N GLY A 115 4.27 -20.99 18.79
CA GLY A 115 5.27 -21.72 19.59
C GLY A 115 6.71 -21.33 19.23
N VAL A 116 6.99 -21.19 17.93
CA VAL A 116 8.12 -20.42 17.43
C VAL A 116 7.63 -18.99 17.23
N THR A 117 7.42 -18.26 18.32
CA THR A 117 7.39 -16.80 18.18
C THR A 117 8.81 -16.42 17.79
N PHE A 118 9.09 -16.31 16.48
CA PHE A 118 10.20 -15.50 16.04
C PHE A 118 10.04 -14.19 16.81
N MET A 119 11.05 -13.80 17.59
CA MET A 119 11.03 -12.53 18.29
C MET A 119 11.15 -11.40 17.26
N ALA A 120 10.18 -11.31 16.37
CA ALA A 120 9.97 -10.24 15.45
C ALA A 120 9.55 -9.05 16.31
N THR A 121 10.45 -8.09 16.39
CA THR A 121 10.18 -6.83 17.08
C THR A 121 9.03 -6.10 16.40
N PRO A 122 8.40 -5.12 17.07
CA PRO A 122 7.36 -4.31 16.44
C PRO A 122 7.82 -3.73 15.10
N ALA A 123 9.08 -3.29 15.02
CA ALA A 123 9.70 -2.79 13.80
C ALA A 123 9.73 -3.82 12.66
N HIS A 124 10.07 -5.09 12.94
CA HIS A 124 9.99 -6.16 11.94
C HIS A 124 8.54 -6.35 11.45
N GLN A 125 7.59 -6.48 12.38
CA GLN A 125 6.18 -6.73 12.04
C GLN A 125 5.55 -5.58 11.25
N THR A 126 5.83 -4.33 11.62
CA THR A 126 5.33 -3.16 10.90
C THR A 126 5.90 -3.08 9.49
N SER A 127 7.19 -3.41 9.31
CA SER A 127 7.84 -3.48 8.00
C SER A 127 7.19 -4.51 7.07
N VAL A 128 6.98 -5.74 7.56
CA VAL A 128 6.37 -6.83 6.79
C VAL A 128 4.94 -6.48 6.41
N HIS A 129 4.13 -6.00 7.37
CA HIS A 129 2.75 -5.59 7.11
C HIS A 129 2.67 -4.39 6.17
N GLY A 130 3.50 -3.36 6.37
CA GLY A 130 3.55 -2.19 5.51
C GLY A 130 3.91 -2.54 4.07
N CYS A 131 4.93 -3.39 3.88
CA CYS A 131 5.29 -3.90 2.55
C CYS A 131 4.14 -4.68 1.91
N ARG A 132 3.55 -5.65 2.63
CA ARG A 132 2.44 -6.46 2.12
C ARG A 132 1.27 -5.57 1.70
N ASP A 133 0.82 -4.69 2.59
CA ASP A 133 -0.38 -3.89 2.38
C ASP A 133 -0.20 -2.92 1.21
N GLU A 134 0.99 -2.32 1.09
CA GLU A 134 1.31 -1.43 -0.03
C GLU A 134 1.43 -2.18 -1.36
N ALA A 135 2.08 -3.34 -1.37
CA ALA A 135 2.15 -4.19 -2.55
C ALA A 135 0.74 -4.69 -2.96
N GLN A 136 -0.11 -5.06 -2.01
CA GLN A 136 -1.49 -5.47 -2.27
C GLN A 136 -2.34 -4.32 -2.82
N ARG A 137 -2.13 -3.11 -2.34
CA ARG A 137 -2.79 -1.91 -2.88
C ARG A 137 -2.42 -1.69 -4.34
N ARG A 138 -1.15 -1.89 -4.69
CA ARG A 138 -0.61 -1.70 -6.04
C ARG A 138 -1.00 -2.80 -7.03
N LEU A 139 -0.87 -4.05 -6.62
CA LEU A 139 -0.93 -5.21 -7.52
C LEU A 139 -2.19 -6.06 -7.30
N GLY A 140 -2.91 -5.86 -6.20
CA GLY A 140 -4.04 -6.69 -5.80
C GLY A 140 -3.64 -7.87 -4.90
N ARG A 141 -4.59 -8.35 -4.09
CA ARG A 141 -4.35 -9.38 -3.06
C ARG A 141 -3.85 -10.73 -3.60
N GLY A 142 -4.31 -11.12 -4.78
CA GLY A 142 -3.98 -12.43 -5.36
C GLY A 142 -2.52 -12.59 -5.79
N HIS A 143 -1.74 -11.50 -5.81
CA HIS A 143 -0.33 -11.51 -6.22
C HIS A 143 0.66 -11.55 -5.05
N VAL A 144 0.25 -11.13 -3.86
CA VAL A 144 1.16 -10.82 -2.75
C VAL A 144 0.92 -11.77 -1.59
N PHE A 145 1.99 -12.42 -1.14
CA PHE A 145 1.96 -13.43 -0.09
C PHE A 145 2.89 -13.03 1.05
N GLN A 146 2.48 -13.29 2.29
CA GLN A 146 3.27 -13.08 3.50
C GLN A 146 3.46 -14.41 4.21
N GLU A 147 4.69 -14.70 4.64
CA GLU A 147 5.05 -15.85 5.50
C GLU A 147 4.40 -17.16 5.03
N ARG A 148 4.51 -17.44 3.73
CA ARG A 148 4.06 -18.71 3.13
C ARG A 148 5.26 -19.60 2.83
N CYS A 149 5.09 -20.88 3.10
CA CYS A 149 6.07 -21.88 2.74
C CYS A 149 6.09 -22.06 1.22
N LEU A 150 7.24 -21.82 0.61
CA LEU A 150 7.51 -22.11 -0.79
C LEU A 150 8.15 -23.50 -0.89
N GLY A 151 7.43 -24.48 -1.43
CA GLY A 151 7.95 -25.80 -1.72
C GLY A 151 8.92 -25.74 -2.89
N LEU A 152 10.17 -26.17 -2.67
CA LEU A 152 11.27 -26.09 -3.63
C LEU A 152 11.47 -27.44 -4.34
N PRO A 153 11.58 -27.45 -5.69
CA PRO A 153 12.08 -28.63 -6.40
C PRO A 153 13.59 -28.77 -6.18
N ASP A 154 14.21 -29.77 -6.81
CA ASP A 154 15.65 -29.80 -6.95
C ASP A 154 16.11 -28.65 -7.87
N LEU A 155 16.66 -27.60 -7.27
CA LEU A 155 17.17 -26.41 -7.94
C LEU A 155 18.65 -26.55 -8.36
N GLY A 156 19.28 -27.71 -8.15
CA GLY A 156 20.71 -27.90 -8.39
C GLY A 156 21.63 -27.18 -7.39
N VAL A 157 21.06 -26.60 -6.33
CA VAL A 157 21.80 -25.98 -5.22
C VAL A 157 22.34 -27.09 -4.31
N PRO A 158 23.62 -27.06 -3.88
CA PRO A 158 24.18 -28.10 -3.02
C PRO A 158 23.37 -28.33 -1.74
N ASN A 159 23.20 -29.59 -1.34
CA ASN A 159 22.51 -29.98 -0.10
C ASN A 159 23.21 -29.51 1.20
N THR A 160 24.35 -28.83 1.11
CA THR A 160 24.94 -28.08 2.22
C THR A 160 24.15 -26.82 2.53
N ASN A 161 23.44 -26.25 1.54
CA ASN A 161 22.48 -25.18 1.75
C ASN A 161 21.24 -25.75 2.47
N ARG A 162 20.86 -25.12 3.59
CA ARG A 162 19.80 -25.63 4.48
C ARG A 162 18.44 -25.73 3.79
N TYR A 163 18.12 -24.80 2.89
CA TYR A 163 16.83 -24.71 2.22
C TYR A 163 16.73 -25.70 1.05
N ALA A 164 17.83 -25.90 0.32
CA ALA A 164 17.92 -26.97 -0.67
C ALA A 164 17.72 -28.34 -0.01
N ARG A 165 18.32 -28.54 1.17
CA ARG A 165 18.17 -29.77 1.96
C ARG A 165 16.75 -29.96 2.52
N SER A 166 16.10 -28.90 2.98
CA SER A 166 14.73 -28.98 3.50
C SER A 166 13.68 -29.06 2.39
N GLY A 167 14.02 -28.64 1.15
CA GLY A 167 13.07 -28.54 0.06
C GLY A 167 12.02 -27.44 0.26
N GLN A 168 12.29 -26.47 1.15
CA GLN A 168 11.35 -25.41 1.47
C GLN A 168 12.04 -24.14 1.95
N ILE A 169 11.42 -22.98 1.69
CA ILE A 169 11.83 -21.66 2.17
C ILE A 169 10.59 -20.82 2.52
N ILE A 170 10.69 -19.94 3.52
CA ILE A 170 9.59 -19.06 3.93
C ILE A 170 10.10 -17.62 3.83
N PRO A 171 9.73 -16.87 2.79
CA PRO A 171 10.00 -15.44 2.73
C PRO A 171 9.00 -14.63 3.55
N ASP A 172 9.44 -13.49 4.10
CA ASP A 172 8.54 -12.58 4.80
C ASP A 172 7.45 -12.02 3.88
N VAL A 173 7.83 -11.51 2.71
CA VAL A 173 6.91 -11.09 1.65
C VAL A 173 7.41 -11.54 0.28
N PHE A 174 6.53 -12.05 -0.57
CA PHE A 174 6.84 -12.26 -1.99
C PHE A 174 5.67 -11.97 -2.92
N ILE A 175 6.00 -11.69 -4.18
CA ILE A 175 5.06 -11.33 -5.24
C ILE A 175 5.22 -12.27 -6.42
N GLN A 176 4.10 -12.84 -6.90
CA GLN A 176 4.05 -13.64 -8.12
C GLN A 176 3.50 -12.86 -9.31
N GLU A 177 3.95 -13.21 -10.51
CA GLU A 177 3.49 -12.57 -11.75
C GLU A 177 1.99 -12.74 -11.98
N HIS A 178 1.47 -13.94 -11.77
CA HIS A 178 0.06 -14.25 -11.97
C HIS A 178 -0.65 -14.49 -10.64
N PRO A 179 -1.87 -13.94 -10.47
CA PRO A 179 -2.59 -14.06 -9.23
C PRO A 179 -3.05 -15.51 -9.01
N ARG A 180 -2.98 -15.99 -7.76
CA ARG A 180 -3.51 -17.31 -7.41
C ARG A 180 -4.90 -17.18 -6.78
N LEU A 181 -5.89 -17.85 -7.36
CA LEU A 181 -7.30 -17.80 -6.92
C LEU A 181 -7.57 -18.43 -5.54
N ASN A 182 -6.60 -19.13 -4.95
CA ASN A 182 -6.83 -19.92 -3.73
C ASN A 182 -5.76 -19.64 -2.65
N GLU A 183 -5.88 -18.49 -2.01
CA GLU A 183 -4.97 -17.91 -0.99
C GLU A 183 -4.91 -18.69 0.34
N ARG A 184 -5.75 -19.72 0.51
CA ARG A 184 -5.89 -20.45 1.80
C ARG A 184 -4.83 -21.50 2.04
N ARG A 185 -4.01 -21.83 1.05
CA ARG A 185 -2.92 -22.80 1.26
C ARG A 185 -1.78 -22.12 2.00
N HIS A 186 -1.33 -22.76 3.07
CA HIS A 186 -0.14 -22.32 3.82
C HIS A 186 1.15 -22.56 3.03
N GLU A 187 1.10 -23.52 2.12
CA GLU A 187 2.16 -23.88 1.21
C GLU A 187 1.82 -23.47 -0.24
N VAL A 188 2.81 -22.90 -0.90
CA VAL A 188 2.77 -22.45 -2.28
C VAL A 188 3.87 -23.23 -3.01
N ALA A 189 3.50 -24.20 -3.83
CA ALA A 189 4.48 -24.87 -4.68
C ALA A 189 5.13 -23.86 -5.63
N TYR A 190 6.47 -23.89 -5.71
CA TYR A 190 7.21 -23.19 -6.74
C TYR A 190 6.73 -23.63 -8.12
N ASP A 191 6.52 -22.65 -8.99
CA ASP A 191 5.99 -22.84 -10.33
C ASP A 191 6.84 -21.99 -11.28
N PRO A 192 7.69 -22.59 -12.13
CA PRO A 192 8.53 -21.84 -13.06
C PRO A 192 7.72 -21.08 -14.11
N ASP A 193 6.46 -21.48 -14.37
CA ASP A 193 5.56 -20.79 -15.29
C ASP A 193 4.79 -19.63 -14.61
N ASN A 194 4.95 -19.46 -13.29
CA ASN A 194 4.43 -18.33 -12.53
C ASN A 194 5.53 -17.77 -11.61
N PRO A 195 6.51 -17.05 -12.19
CA PRO A 195 7.72 -16.67 -11.50
C PRO A 195 7.45 -15.74 -10.32
N ILE A 196 8.34 -15.82 -9.34
CA ILE A 196 8.37 -14.89 -8.23
C ILE A 196 9.16 -13.65 -8.69
N LEU A 197 8.50 -12.50 -8.72
CA LEU A 197 9.08 -11.27 -9.23
C LEU A 197 9.83 -10.49 -8.15
N PHE A 198 9.38 -10.60 -6.91
CA PHE A 198 9.88 -9.81 -5.79
C PHE A 198 9.85 -10.65 -4.53
N VAL A 199 10.92 -10.58 -3.74
CA VAL A 199 10.99 -11.07 -2.36
C VAL A 199 11.52 -9.95 -1.49
N LEU A 200 10.92 -9.75 -0.31
CA LEU A 200 11.47 -8.95 0.77
C LEU A 200 11.70 -9.86 1.98
N GLU A 201 12.88 -9.72 2.57
CA GLU A 201 13.22 -10.26 3.89
C GLU A 201 13.53 -9.11 4.84
N VAL A 202 12.92 -9.14 6.01
CA VAL A 202 13.13 -8.18 7.08
C VAL A 202 14.03 -8.82 8.12
N LEU A 203 15.24 -8.30 8.26
CA LEU A 203 16.22 -8.86 9.16
C LEU A 203 15.74 -8.77 10.61
N SER A 204 16.07 -9.80 11.38
CA SER A 204 15.89 -9.86 12.82
C SER A 204 17.18 -10.34 13.48
N GLU A 205 17.33 -10.09 14.79
CA GLU A 205 18.49 -10.53 15.57
C GLU A 205 18.80 -12.03 15.39
N SER A 206 17.76 -12.86 15.28
CA SER A 206 17.90 -14.32 15.22
C SER A 206 18.10 -14.86 13.80
N THR A 207 17.64 -14.17 12.76
CA THR A 207 17.61 -14.71 11.38
C THR A 207 18.57 -14.05 10.41
N PHE A 208 19.15 -12.88 10.74
CA PHE A 208 19.86 -12.08 9.74
C PHE A 208 21.00 -12.83 9.03
N HIS A 209 21.75 -13.69 9.73
CA HIS A 209 22.80 -14.51 9.12
C HIS A 209 22.28 -15.44 8.01
N HIS A 210 21.05 -15.94 8.16
CA HIS A 210 20.42 -16.82 7.18
C HIS A 210 19.86 -16.06 5.98
N ASP A 211 19.37 -14.84 6.22
CA ASP A 211 18.80 -13.97 5.19
C ASP A 211 19.88 -13.32 4.30
N LEU A 212 21.11 -13.23 4.78
CA LEU A 212 22.21 -12.58 4.05
C LEU A 212 22.87 -13.45 2.98
N GLU A 213 23.01 -14.76 3.21
CA GLU A 213 23.79 -15.65 2.34
C GLU A 213 23.00 -16.87 1.84
N PRO A 214 22.57 -17.86 2.67
CA PRO A 214 21.95 -19.07 2.15
C PRO A 214 20.68 -18.85 1.32
N LYS A 215 19.87 -17.83 1.63
CA LYS A 215 18.67 -17.49 0.85
C LYS A 215 18.98 -16.90 -0.52
N VAL A 216 20.10 -16.18 -0.67
CA VAL A 216 20.51 -15.56 -1.95
C VAL A 216 20.67 -16.63 -3.03
N GLU A 217 21.38 -17.70 -2.73
CA GLU A 217 21.62 -18.81 -3.68
C GLU A 217 20.30 -19.46 -4.13
N ILE A 218 19.36 -19.64 -3.21
CA ILE A 218 18.05 -20.24 -3.47
C ILE A 218 17.22 -19.31 -4.35
N TYR A 219 17.10 -18.03 -3.99
CA TYR A 219 16.33 -17.07 -4.78
C TYR A 219 16.91 -16.86 -6.17
N GLN A 220 18.24 -16.88 -6.31
CA GLN A 220 18.91 -16.85 -7.60
C GLN A 220 18.54 -18.07 -8.43
N ALA A 221 18.63 -19.28 -7.85
CA ALA A 221 18.30 -20.53 -8.54
C ALA A 221 16.81 -20.65 -8.89
N MET A 222 15.93 -20.06 -8.08
CA MET A 222 14.49 -19.95 -8.37
C MET A 222 14.16 -18.95 -9.48
N GLY A 223 15.12 -18.09 -9.87
CA GLY A 223 14.89 -17.03 -10.84
C GLY A 223 14.13 -15.83 -10.27
N VAL A 224 14.21 -15.57 -8.96
CA VAL A 224 13.55 -14.42 -8.33
C VAL A 224 14.12 -13.14 -8.92
N ARG A 225 13.28 -12.35 -9.60
CA ARG A 225 13.73 -11.16 -10.35
C ARG A 225 14.36 -10.10 -9.46
N GLU A 226 13.73 -9.78 -8.33
CA GLU A 226 14.26 -8.84 -7.35
C GLU A 226 14.22 -9.41 -5.94
N PHE A 227 15.36 -9.35 -5.24
CA PHE A 227 15.49 -9.77 -3.86
C PHE A 227 15.90 -8.59 -2.97
N TRP A 228 15.03 -8.21 -2.06
CA TRP A 228 15.15 -7.07 -1.17
C TRP A 228 15.39 -7.51 0.27
N ARG A 229 16.20 -6.74 0.98
CA ARG A 229 16.48 -6.93 2.41
C ARG A 229 16.30 -5.62 3.14
N TYR A 230 15.65 -5.67 4.28
CA TYR A 230 15.43 -4.52 5.14
C TYR A 230 15.92 -4.79 6.55
N ASP A 231 16.74 -3.88 7.06
CA ASP A 231 17.35 -3.96 8.39
C ASP A 231 16.79 -2.86 9.30
N PRO A 232 15.59 -3.04 9.88
CA PRO A 232 14.94 -2.01 10.69
C PRO A 232 15.77 -1.61 11.91
N GLU A 233 16.52 -2.57 12.47
CA GLU A 233 17.20 -2.44 13.76
C GLU A 233 18.73 -2.31 13.63
N GLN A 234 19.25 -2.25 12.40
CA GLN A 234 20.68 -2.09 12.11
C GLN A 234 21.56 -3.24 12.67
N TRP A 235 21.06 -4.47 12.59
CA TRP A 235 21.84 -5.66 12.95
C TRP A 235 23.01 -5.92 12.01
N TYR A 236 22.91 -5.46 10.76
CA TYR A 236 23.90 -5.67 9.72
C TYR A 236 24.42 -4.35 9.13
N ARG A 237 23.51 -3.44 8.78
CA ARG A 237 23.85 -2.14 8.18
C ARG A 237 24.27 -1.14 9.25
N LYS A 238 25.36 -0.43 9.00
CA LYS A 238 25.87 0.61 9.92
C LYS A 238 24.99 1.85 9.87
N GLU A 239 25.07 2.66 10.93
CA GLU A 239 24.49 3.99 10.95
C GLU A 239 24.95 4.83 9.73
N GLY A 240 24.00 5.48 9.07
CA GLY A 240 24.24 6.26 7.84
C GLY A 240 24.18 5.45 6.54
N GLU A 241 24.21 4.11 6.60
CA GLU A 241 23.93 3.27 5.44
C GLU A 241 22.41 3.10 5.23
N PRO A 242 21.94 2.96 3.97
CA PRO A 242 20.55 2.61 3.72
C PRO A 242 20.16 1.29 4.39
N ARG A 243 19.11 1.32 5.21
CA ARG A 243 18.55 0.13 5.88
C ARG A 243 17.83 -0.82 4.91
N LEU A 244 17.33 -0.32 3.78
CA LEU A 244 16.79 -1.12 2.68
C LEU A 244 17.86 -1.26 1.60
N TRP A 245 18.03 -2.44 1.01
CA TRP A 245 18.81 -2.62 -0.22
C TRP A 245 18.30 -3.83 -1.02
N GLY A 246 18.60 -3.83 -2.33
CA GLY A 246 18.09 -4.84 -3.25
C GLY A 246 19.16 -5.45 -4.13
N LEU A 247 18.83 -6.65 -4.64
CA LEU A 247 19.55 -7.34 -5.68
C LEU A 247 18.58 -7.59 -6.85
N ARG A 248 19.04 -7.38 -8.08
CA ARG A 248 18.29 -7.69 -9.31
C ARG A 248 18.97 -8.80 -10.08
N LEU A 249 18.19 -9.79 -10.50
CA LEU A 249 18.71 -10.89 -11.32
C LEU A 249 18.98 -10.38 -12.73
N SER A 250 20.22 -10.51 -13.18
CA SER A 250 20.65 -10.15 -14.53
C SER A 250 20.18 -11.20 -15.55
N ALA A 251 20.30 -10.89 -16.85
CA ALA A 251 19.98 -11.83 -17.92
C ALA A 251 20.90 -13.06 -17.93
N GLU A 252 22.10 -12.93 -17.36
CA GLU A 252 23.09 -14.00 -17.19
C GLU A 252 22.82 -14.88 -15.96
N GLY A 253 21.77 -14.57 -15.19
CA GLY A 253 21.36 -15.33 -14.01
C GLY A 253 22.19 -15.05 -12.77
N ALA A 254 22.84 -13.88 -12.68
CA ALA A 254 23.57 -13.43 -11.50
C ALA A 254 22.88 -12.24 -10.84
N TYR A 255 22.99 -12.12 -9.52
CA TYR A 255 22.44 -10.96 -8.81
C TYR A 255 23.39 -9.76 -8.87
N GLU A 256 22.83 -8.59 -9.20
CA GLU A 256 23.50 -7.29 -9.19
C GLU A 256 22.86 -6.37 -8.15
N ALA A 257 23.67 -5.53 -7.50
CA ALA A 257 23.15 -4.58 -6.51
C ALA A 257 22.27 -3.50 -7.17
N ILE A 258 21.14 -3.19 -6.55
CA ILE A 258 20.28 -2.08 -6.96
C ILE A 258 20.70 -0.84 -6.18
N GLU A 259 21.32 0.11 -6.88
CA GLU A 259 21.79 1.36 -6.29
C GLU A 259 20.62 2.30 -5.97
N PRO A 260 20.57 2.89 -4.75
CA PRO A 260 19.59 3.92 -4.43
C PRO A 260 19.86 5.22 -5.17
N VAL A 261 18.79 5.93 -5.48
CA VAL A 261 18.83 7.34 -5.88
C VAL A 261 18.42 8.20 -4.68
N ARG A 262 19.01 9.38 -4.53
CA ARG A 262 18.60 10.34 -3.49
C ARG A 262 17.45 11.20 -4.01
N HIS A 263 16.37 11.26 -3.23
CA HIS A 263 15.25 12.15 -3.49
C HIS A 263 15.49 13.54 -2.86
N GLU A 264 14.60 14.51 -3.11
CA GLU A 264 14.72 15.90 -2.63
C GLU A 264 14.86 16.03 -1.10
N ASP A 265 14.30 15.08 -0.35
CA ASP A 265 14.38 14.98 1.10
C ASP A 265 15.59 14.15 1.58
N GLU A 266 16.55 13.92 0.69
CA GLU A 266 17.78 13.13 0.88
C GLU A 266 17.55 11.65 1.24
N GLN A 267 16.30 11.19 1.28
CA GLN A 267 15.96 9.80 1.56
C GLN A 267 16.36 8.89 0.39
N PRO A 268 16.81 7.65 0.64
CA PRO A 268 17.10 6.69 -0.40
C PRO A 268 15.80 6.21 -1.05
N VAL A 269 15.76 6.30 -2.38
CA VAL A 269 14.67 5.83 -3.23
C VAL A 269 15.20 4.78 -4.19
N TYR A 270 14.41 3.74 -4.41
CA TYR A 270 14.74 2.62 -5.26
C TYR A 270 13.78 2.54 -6.44
N ARG A 271 14.29 2.06 -7.57
CA ARG A 271 13.48 1.74 -8.76
C ARG A 271 13.32 0.24 -8.88
N SER A 272 12.17 -0.28 -8.48
CA SER A 272 11.76 -1.66 -8.69
C SER A 272 11.07 -1.80 -10.05
N ASP A 273 11.38 -2.87 -10.76
CA ASP A 273 10.66 -3.27 -11.97
C ASP A 273 9.25 -3.83 -11.65
N VAL A 274 8.99 -4.14 -10.37
CA VAL A 274 7.74 -4.74 -9.88
C VAL A 274 6.84 -3.69 -9.20
N LEU A 275 7.42 -2.87 -8.33
CA LEU A 275 6.69 -1.87 -7.53
C LEU A 275 6.84 -0.43 -8.06
N GLY A 276 7.66 -0.20 -9.09
CA GLY A 276 7.99 1.14 -9.57
C GLY A 276 8.98 1.85 -8.64
N GLU A 277 8.86 3.18 -8.53
CA GLU A 277 9.67 3.93 -7.56
C GLU A 277 9.11 3.75 -6.14
N PHE A 278 9.94 3.31 -5.21
CA PHE A 278 9.54 3.04 -3.84
C PHE A 278 10.68 3.32 -2.84
N ARG A 279 10.33 3.45 -1.56
CA ARG A 279 11.26 3.65 -0.45
C ARG A 279 10.72 2.98 0.82
N MET A 280 11.59 2.79 1.79
CA MET A 280 11.18 2.48 3.16
C MET A 280 11.29 3.76 3.98
N LEU A 281 10.15 4.27 4.45
CA LEU A 281 10.13 5.41 5.34
C LEU A 281 10.33 4.93 6.78
N ASP A 282 11.36 5.46 7.41
CA ASP A 282 11.75 5.21 8.79
C ASP A 282 11.24 6.38 9.65
N GLU A 283 10.07 6.22 10.27
CA GLU A 283 9.43 7.23 11.13
C GLU A 283 9.70 6.94 12.62
N GLY A 284 10.97 6.74 12.98
CA GLY A 284 11.39 6.44 14.34
C GLY A 284 11.63 4.95 14.58
N GLU A 285 11.79 4.53 15.83
CA GLU A 285 12.30 3.19 16.14
C GLU A 285 11.35 2.05 15.69
N ASP A 286 10.03 2.26 15.75
CA ASP A 286 9.04 1.19 15.58
C ASP A 286 8.22 1.24 14.27
N ILE A 287 8.23 2.37 13.55
CA ILE A 287 7.33 2.61 12.42
C ILE A 287 8.13 2.66 11.13
N HIS A 288 8.07 1.55 10.40
CA HIS A 288 8.73 1.37 9.11
C HIS A 288 7.67 1.10 8.06
N THR A 289 7.54 2.02 7.10
CA THR A 289 6.45 1.98 6.14
C THR A 289 6.99 1.97 4.73
N LEU A 290 6.66 0.94 3.95
CA LEU A 290 6.96 0.92 2.52
C LEU A 290 6.05 1.94 1.83
N GLN A 291 6.68 2.86 1.09
CA GLN A 291 6.00 3.86 0.30
C GLN A 291 6.31 3.68 -1.17
N THR A 292 5.30 3.84 -2.04
CA THR A 292 5.50 3.90 -3.48
C THR A 292 5.13 5.26 -4.04
N TRP A 293 5.78 5.68 -5.12
CA TRP A 293 5.56 6.99 -5.73
C TRP A 293 4.35 6.98 -6.66
N ASP A 294 3.40 7.87 -6.41
CA ASP A 294 2.34 8.20 -7.35
C ASP A 294 2.80 9.40 -8.21
N GLY A 295 3.28 9.10 -9.42
CA GLY A 295 3.78 10.12 -10.34
C GLY A 295 2.69 11.04 -10.91
N GLU A 296 1.42 10.63 -10.91
CA GLU A 296 0.32 11.49 -11.37
C GLU A 296 -0.02 12.55 -10.32
N ARG A 297 0.01 12.16 -9.05
CA ARG A 297 -0.30 13.05 -7.92
C ARG A 297 0.95 13.75 -7.35
N GLY A 298 2.15 13.27 -7.66
CA GLY A 298 3.40 13.79 -7.11
C GLY A 298 3.53 13.54 -5.60
N VAL A 299 3.05 12.38 -5.12
CA VAL A 299 3.05 12.05 -3.68
C VAL A 299 3.54 10.62 -3.41
N TRP A 300 4.19 10.44 -2.27
CA TRP A 300 4.50 9.14 -1.70
C TRP A 300 3.26 8.54 -1.03
N LEU A 301 2.87 7.35 -1.48
CA LEU A 301 1.73 6.62 -0.94
C LEU A 301 2.19 5.46 -0.06
N ASP A 302 1.54 5.33 1.08
CA ASP A 302 1.43 4.11 1.87
C ASP A 302 -0.06 3.75 2.02
N PRO A 303 -0.41 2.59 2.60
CA PRO A 303 -1.81 2.17 2.71
C PRO A 303 -2.70 3.18 3.43
N ILE A 304 -2.18 3.88 4.44
CA ILE A 304 -2.92 4.87 5.23
C ILE A 304 -3.16 6.12 4.38
N ARG A 305 -2.09 6.72 3.83
CA ARG A 305 -2.17 7.93 3.00
C ARG A 305 -3.01 7.72 1.75
N ALA A 306 -2.92 6.55 1.12
CA ALA A 306 -3.76 6.21 -0.02
C ALA A 306 -5.25 6.12 0.35
N GLY A 307 -5.56 5.58 1.54
CA GLY A 307 -6.92 5.55 2.08
C GLY A 307 -7.47 6.96 2.34
N ASP A 308 -6.66 7.83 2.95
CA ASP A 308 -7.04 9.21 3.23
C ASP A 308 -7.31 10.00 1.93
N LEU A 309 -6.44 9.87 0.92
CA LEU A 309 -6.62 10.49 -0.39
C LEU A 309 -7.90 10.00 -1.08
N ALA A 310 -8.16 8.70 -1.09
CA ALA A 310 -9.39 8.15 -1.66
C ALA A 310 -10.64 8.66 -0.93
N ALA A 311 -10.58 8.81 0.39
CA ALA A 311 -11.67 9.36 1.18
C ALA A 311 -11.88 10.87 0.91
N ASP A 312 -10.82 11.63 0.67
CA ASP A 312 -10.89 13.03 0.26
C ASP A 312 -11.51 13.18 -1.14
N GLU A 313 -11.07 12.37 -2.12
CA GLU A 313 -11.61 12.37 -3.48
C GLU A 313 -13.10 11.99 -3.52
N ALA A 314 -13.50 10.98 -2.74
CA ALA A 314 -14.91 10.60 -2.59
C ALA A 314 -15.74 11.74 -1.97
N ARG A 315 -15.21 12.43 -0.95
CA ARG A 315 -15.87 13.60 -0.35
C ARG A 315 -16.00 14.76 -1.35
N GLN A 316 -14.96 15.06 -2.11
CA GLN A 316 -15.00 16.11 -3.13
C GLN A 316 -16.04 15.80 -4.21
N THR A 317 -16.10 14.55 -4.68
CA THR A 317 -17.10 14.10 -5.66
C THR A 317 -18.51 14.27 -5.11
N ALA A 318 -18.78 13.82 -3.87
CA ALA A 318 -20.08 13.98 -3.23
C ALA A 318 -20.50 15.46 -3.06
N VAL A 319 -19.54 16.34 -2.73
CA VAL A 319 -19.77 17.79 -2.66
C VAL A 319 -20.11 18.36 -4.05
N GLN A 320 -19.38 17.95 -5.09
CA GLN A 320 -19.63 18.40 -6.47
C GLN A 320 -21.00 17.95 -6.99
N GLU A 321 -21.39 16.70 -6.74
CA GLU A 321 -22.70 16.16 -7.10
C GLU A 321 -23.83 16.89 -6.37
N THR A 322 -23.65 17.14 -5.07
CA THR A 322 -24.62 17.91 -4.27
C THR A 322 -24.75 19.32 -4.82
N ALA A 323 -23.63 20.00 -5.11
CA ALA A 323 -23.62 21.34 -5.68
C ALA A 323 -24.27 21.36 -7.07
N ALA A 324 -24.02 20.36 -7.91
CA ALA A 324 -24.64 20.24 -9.23
C ALA A 324 -26.16 20.06 -9.11
N ARG A 325 -26.62 19.19 -8.20
CA ARG A 325 -28.04 18.99 -7.92
C ARG A 325 -28.71 20.27 -7.42
N THR A 326 -28.12 20.95 -6.45
CA THR A 326 -28.63 22.23 -5.94
C THR A 326 -28.69 23.29 -7.04
N ARG A 327 -27.69 23.37 -7.93
CA ARG A 327 -27.73 24.30 -9.08
C ARG A 327 -28.89 24.03 -10.03
N VAL A 328 -29.16 22.76 -10.32
CA VAL A 328 -30.31 22.36 -11.17
C VAL A 328 -31.62 22.75 -10.49
N GLU A 329 -31.76 22.47 -9.20
CA GLU A 329 -32.95 22.80 -8.40
C GLU A 329 -33.17 24.31 -8.31
N THR A 330 -32.16 25.10 -7.95
CA THR A 330 -32.24 26.56 -7.90
C THR A 330 -32.57 27.16 -9.28
N LYS A 331 -32.01 26.61 -10.37
CA LYS A 331 -32.33 27.05 -11.73
C LYS A 331 -33.79 26.74 -12.10
N LEU A 332 -34.30 25.59 -11.69
CA LEU A 332 -35.70 25.22 -11.88
C LEU A 332 -36.63 26.14 -11.09
N GLU A 333 -36.33 26.40 -9.81
CA GLU A 333 -37.10 27.29 -8.95
C GLU A 333 -37.11 28.73 -9.49
N THR A 334 -35.95 29.26 -9.88
CA THR A 334 -35.83 30.59 -10.50
C THR A 334 -36.70 30.67 -11.75
N ARG A 335 -36.62 29.66 -12.63
CA ARG A 335 -37.43 29.59 -13.85
C ARG A 335 -38.93 29.54 -13.53
N MET A 336 -39.32 28.77 -12.51
CA MET A 336 -40.70 28.68 -12.04
C MET A 336 -41.21 30.05 -11.61
N THR A 337 -40.45 30.73 -10.75
CA THR A 337 -40.79 32.06 -10.24
C THR A 337 -40.91 33.08 -11.37
N ASP A 338 -39.94 33.15 -12.28
CA ASP A 338 -39.95 34.07 -13.41
C ASP A 338 -41.16 33.85 -14.32
N THR A 339 -41.48 32.58 -14.60
CA THR A 339 -42.63 32.21 -15.43
C THR A 339 -43.95 32.59 -14.75
N LEU A 340 -44.09 32.32 -13.45
CA LEU A 340 -45.29 32.68 -12.69
C LEU A 340 -45.50 34.20 -12.61
N VAL A 341 -44.42 34.99 -12.54
CA VAL A 341 -44.50 36.45 -12.59
C VAL A 341 -45.08 36.92 -13.94
N LEU A 342 -44.66 36.33 -15.05
CA LEU A 342 -45.20 36.65 -16.39
C LEU A 342 -46.68 36.28 -16.51
N LEU A 343 -47.08 35.09 -16.04
CA LEU A 343 -48.47 34.64 -16.08
C LEU A 343 -49.38 35.51 -15.21
N LYS A 344 -48.96 35.88 -14.00
CA LYS A 344 -49.73 36.78 -13.12
C LYS A 344 -49.96 38.15 -13.75
N ARG A 345 -49.00 38.67 -14.52
CA ARG A 345 -49.18 39.91 -15.29
C ARG A 345 -50.26 39.76 -16.37
N LEU A 346 -50.30 38.64 -17.08
CA LEU A 346 -51.36 38.37 -18.06
C LEU A 346 -52.75 38.26 -17.42
N THR A 347 -52.85 37.59 -16.28
CA THR A 347 -54.08 37.53 -15.50
C THR A 347 -54.58 38.93 -15.12
N ALA A 348 -53.69 39.81 -14.68
CA ALA A 348 -54.04 41.20 -14.34
C ALA A 348 -54.52 42.03 -15.55
N LEU A 349 -54.12 41.67 -16.78
CA LEU A 349 -54.58 42.27 -18.02
C LEU A 349 -55.91 41.67 -18.54
N GLY A 350 -56.44 40.63 -17.87
CA GLY A 350 -57.66 39.93 -18.29
C GLY A 350 -57.45 38.87 -19.37
N ASN A 351 -56.20 38.52 -19.68
CA ASN A 351 -55.87 37.55 -20.73
C ASN A 351 -55.86 36.09 -20.23
N LEU A 352 -55.87 35.88 -18.91
CA LEU A 352 -55.91 34.56 -18.26
C LEU A 352 -56.86 34.60 -17.07
N GLU A 353 -57.46 33.45 -16.76
CA GLU A 353 -58.33 33.33 -15.59
C GLU A 353 -57.54 33.49 -14.28
N PRO A 354 -58.15 34.06 -13.21
CA PRO A 354 -57.46 34.36 -11.95
C PRO A 354 -56.73 33.21 -11.28
N HIS A 355 -57.23 31.98 -11.44
CA HIS A 355 -56.71 30.80 -10.76
C HIS A 355 -55.56 30.10 -11.50
N VAL A 356 -55.34 30.42 -12.78
CA VAL A 356 -54.39 29.71 -13.66
C VAL A 356 -52.96 29.71 -13.11
N PRO A 357 -52.38 30.85 -12.65
CA PRO A 357 -51.00 30.84 -12.14
C PRO A 357 -50.81 29.93 -10.93
N ASP A 358 -51.79 29.87 -10.01
CA ASP A 358 -51.67 29.06 -8.79
C ASP A 358 -51.86 27.57 -9.08
N THR A 359 -52.76 27.22 -10.02
CA THR A 359 -52.90 25.84 -10.54
C THR A 359 -51.61 25.37 -11.18
N LEU A 360 -51.01 26.16 -12.07
CA LEU A 360 -49.74 25.83 -12.74
C LEU A 360 -48.58 25.73 -11.75
N ALA A 361 -48.48 26.64 -10.78
CA ALA A 361 -47.47 26.59 -9.73
C ALA A 361 -47.53 25.25 -8.97
N THR A 362 -48.74 24.84 -8.56
CA THR A 362 -48.97 23.58 -7.84
C THR A 362 -48.59 22.37 -8.69
N ALA A 363 -48.98 22.36 -9.97
CA ALA A 363 -48.69 21.26 -10.89
C ALA A 363 -47.18 21.14 -11.19
N TRP A 364 -46.50 22.26 -11.46
CA TRP A 364 -45.06 22.28 -11.72
C TRP A 364 -44.23 21.89 -10.50
N GLN A 365 -44.62 22.35 -9.31
CA GLN A 365 -43.97 21.97 -8.06
C GLN A 365 -44.12 20.45 -7.81
N ARG A 366 -45.30 19.89 -8.06
CA ARG A 366 -45.56 18.45 -7.94
C ARG A 366 -44.74 17.64 -8.94
N ALA A 367 -44.64 18.10 -10.18
CA ALA A 367 -43.93 17.40 -11.24
C ALA A 367 -42.41 17.62 -11.24
N GLY A 368 -41.90 18.59 -10.48
CA GLY A 368 -40.48 18.98 -10.54
C GLY A 368 -40.06 19.45 -11.93
N LYS A 369 -40.98 20.04 -12.71
CA LYS A 369 -40.75 20.46 -14.09
C LYS A 369 -41.43 21.79 -14.35
N VAL A 370 -40.70 22.71 -14.97
CA VAL A 370 -41.21 23.99 -15.47
C VAL A 370 -41.11 24.00 -16.99
N PRO A 371 -42.18 24.37 -17.72
CA PRO A 371 -42.19 24.48 -19.17
C PRO A 371 -41.06 25.36 -19.69
N ASP A 372 -40.67 25.15 -20.94
CA ASP A 372 -39.68 25.98 -21.56
C ASP A 372 -40.17 27.36 -21.99
N ALA A 373 -39.23 28.26 -22.29
CA ALA A 373 -39.58 29.63 -22.64
C ALA A 373 -40.39 29.70 -23.95
N ALA A 374 -40.21 28.74 -24.87
CA ALA A 374 -40.97 28.67 -26.10
C ALA A 374 -42.39 28.16 -25.81
N GLU A 375 -42.56 27.15 -24.96
CA GLU A 375 -43.86 26.65 -24.52
C GLU A 375 -44.67 27.77 -23.83
N VAL A 376 -44.03 28.53 -22.94
CA VAL A 376 -44.66 29.69 -22.30
C VAL A 376 -45.04 30.74 -23.34
N ALA A 377 -44.12 31.08 -24.26
CA ALA A 377 -44.36 32.08 -25.29
C ALA A 377 -45.54 31.73 -26.20
N ASP A 378 -45.71 30.45 -26.56
CA ASP A 378 -46.86 29.98 -27.34
C ASP A 378 -48.20 30.32 -26.64
N VAL A 379 -48.27 30.16 -25.32
CA VAL A 379 -49.46 30.54 -24.54
C VAL A 379 -49.59 32.07 -24.45
N LEU A 380 -48.49 32.79 -24.23
CA LEU A 380 -48.51 34.26 -24.17
C LEU A 380 -49.01 34.90 -25.48
N LEU A 381 -48.70 34.29 -26.62
CA LEU A 381 -49.11 34.76 -27.96
C LEU A 381 -50.49 34.25 -28.38
N GLY A 382 -51.16 33.43 -27.55
CA GLY A 382 -52.45 32.82 -27.86
C GLY A 382 -52.37 31.69 -28.90
N ALA A 383 -51.19 31.16 -29.19
CA ALA A 383 -50.99 30.03 -30.09
C ALA A 383 -51.39 28.69 -29.45
N LYS A 384 -51.35 28.59 -28.11
CA LYS A 384 -51.78 27.43 -27.33
C LYS A 384 -52.62 27.84 -26.12
N ASP A 385 -53.47 26.93 -25.67
CA ASP A 385 -54.21 27.05 -24.42
C ASP A 385 -53.27 26.85 -23.21
N TRP A 386 -53.55 27.53 -22.08
CA TRP A 386 -52.71 27.45 -20.88
C TRP A 386 -52.62 26.03 -20.31
N THR A 387 -53.61 25.17 -20.53
CA THR A 387 -53.59 23.75 -20.12
C THR A 387 -52.45 22.96 -20.78
N SER A 388 -51.92 23.43 -21.91
CA SER A 388 -50.73 22.84 -22.54
C SER A 388 -49.46 22.95 -21.71
N LEU A 389 -49.46 23.82 -20.68
CA LEU A 389 -48.36 23.97 -19.72
C LEU A 389 -48.47 23.01 -18.54
N LEU A 390 -49.57 22.26 -18.39
CA LEU A 390 -49.70 21.26 -17.34
C LEU A 390 -48.78 20.07 -17.63
N PRO A 391 -48.15 19.48 -16.59
CA PRO A 391 -47.46 18.20 -16.73
C PRO A 391 -48.38 17.13 -17.35
N PRO A 392 -47.86 16.17 -18.14
CA PRO A 392 -48.67 15.16 -18.84
C PRO A 392 -49.65 14.42 -17.92
N ASP A 393 -49.24 14.15 -16.67
CA ASP A 393 -50.05 13.40 -15.69
C ASP A 393 -51.18 14.22 -15.06
N ASP A 394 -51.12 15.56 -15.12
CA ASP A 394 -52.16 16.46 -14.59
C ASP A 394 -53.14 16.94 -15.70
N SER A 395 -53.06 16.38 -16.90
CA SER A 395 -53.89 16.79 -18.05
C SER A 395 -55.27 16.12 -18.13
N ARG A 396 -55.66 15.32 -17.13
CA ARG A 396 -57.00 14.73 -17.07
C ARG A 396 -57.99 15.70 -16.39
N PRO A 397 -59.11 16.03 -17.04
CA PRO A 397 -60.09 17.01 -16.57
C PRO A 397 -60.82 16.60 -15.29
#